data_AF-A0A016UE41-F1
#
_entry.id   AF-A0A016UE41-F1
#
_cell.length_a   1.000
_cell.length_b   1.000
_cell.length_c   1.000
_cell.angle_alpha   90.00
_cell.angle_beta   90.00
_cell.angle_gamma   90.00
#
_symmetry.space_group_name_H-M   'P 1'
#
loop_
_entity.id
_entity.type
_entity.pdbx_description
1 polymer ?
#
loop_
_entity_poly.entity_id
_entity_poly.type
_entity_poly.pdbx_seq_one_letter_code
_entity_poly.pdbx_strand_id
1 'polypeptide(L)'
;MTFQVFLLPVTSSQTQAQVPKICPDSPFEKEIIDDYVVGHINDRRYALLHGRVLNGPWQGRDKWTPETQGYGKKLPKGKTMNNLVSRT
;
A
#
# COMPACT_ATOMS: atom_id res chain seq x y z
N MET A 1 47.94 40.59 3.66
CA MET A 1 47.48 39.39 4.38
C MET A 1 46.31 38.80 3.62
N THR A 2 46.47 37.63 3.01
CA THR A 2 45.43 36.97 2.20
C THR A 2 44.87 35.79 2.99
N PHE A 3 43.59 35.86 3.35
CA PHE A 3 42.86 34.75 3.96
C PHE A 3 42.45 33.74 2.88
N GLN A 4 43.05 32.56 2.89
CA GLN A 4 42.61 31.43 2.07
C GLN A 4 41.49 30.70 2.82
N VAL A 5 40.26 30.78 2.31
CA VAL A 5 39.12 30.01 2.82
C VAL A 5 39.13 28.66 2.09
N PHE A 6 39.49 27.60 2.81
CA PHE A 6 39.35 26.23 2.33
C PHE A 6 37.89 25.78 2.51
N LEU A 7 37.13 25.77 1.40
CA LEU A 7 35.84 25.08 1.32
C LEU A 7 36.12 23.59 1.13
N LEU A 8 36.06 22.81 2.22
CA LEU A 8 36.07 21.35 2.13
C LEU A 8 34.72 20.89 1.57
N PRO A 9 34.68 20.07 0.50
CA PRO A 9 33.45 19.46 0.04
C PRO A 9 32.99 18.47 1.12
N VAL A 10 31.85 18.75 1.75
CA VAL A 10 31.14 17.74 2.55
C VAL A 10 30.61 16.70 1.57
N THR A 11 31.39 15.64 1.35
CA THR A 11 30.88 14.43 0.71
C THR A 11 30.04 13.71 1.76
N SER A 12 28.76 14.03 1.81
CA SER A 12 27.81 13.24 2.60
C SER A 12 27.60 11.90 1.89
N SER A 13 28.53 10.97 2.11
CA SER A 13 28.37 9.58 1.71
C SER A 13 27.30 8.97 2.61
N GLN A 14 26.04 9.17 2.24
CA GLN A 14 24.98 8.28 2.69
C GLN A 14 25.32 6.92 2.07
N THR A 15 26.03 6.08 2.82
CA THR A 15 26.03 4.65 2.61
C THR A 15 24.57 4.24 2.73
N GLN A 16 23.86 4.21 1.59
CA GLN A 16 22.58 3.53 1.49
C GLN A 16 22.87 2.11 1.94
N ALA A 17 22.49 1.80 3.18
CA ALA A 17 22.39 0.42 3.64
C ALA A 17 21.65 -0.31 2.52
N GLN A 18 22.23 -1.40 1.99
CA GLN A 18 21.61 -2.18 0.93
C GLN A 18 20.30 -2.72 1.48
N VAL A 19 19.23 -1.96 1.29
CA VAL A 19 17.89 -2.36 1.64
C VAL A 19 17.58 -3.58 0.77
N PRO A 20 17.17 -4.71 1.36
CA PRO A 20 16.82 -5.90 0.59
C PRO A 20 15.79 -5.53 -0.49
N LYS A 21 16.13 -5.73 -1.76
CA LYS A 21 15.17 -5.54 -2.85
C LYS A 21 14.18 -6.71 -2.84
N ILE A 22 12.91 -6.43 -2.57
CA ILE A 22 11.81 -7.41 -2.62
C ILE A 22 11.46 -7.77 -4.07
N CYS A 23 11.62 -6.82 -4.98
CA CYS A 23 11.33 -6.99 -6.39
C CYS A 23 12.58 -6.54 -7.18
N PRO A 24 13.42 -7.47 -7.65
CA PRO A 24 14.72 -7.16 -8.25
C PRO A 24 14.65 -6.16 -9.42
N ASP A 25 13.61 -6.26 -10.24
CA ASP A 25 13.40 -5.43 -11.44
C ASP A 25 12.45 -4.25 -11.20
N SER A 26 11.99 -4.06 -9.96
CA SER A 26 11.11 -2.94 -9.63
C SER A 26 11.92 -1.63 -9.60
N PRO A 27 11.38 -0.53 -10.17
CA PRO A 27 11.96 0.79 -10.00
C PRO A 27 11.74 1.36 -8.58
N PHE A 28 10.94 0.68 -7.75
CA PHE A 28 10.58 1.13 -6.39
C PHE A 28 11.37 0.40 -5.31
N GLU A 29 11.77 1.15 -4.29
CA GLU A 29 12.39 0.62 -3.07
C GLU A 29 11.40 -0.23 -2.26
N LYS A 30 11.94 -1.11 -1.40
CA LYS A 30 11.17 -2.03 -0.55
C LYS A 30 10.17 -1.27 0.32
N GLU A 31 10.60 -0.18 0.95
CA GLU A 31 9.78 0.63 1.85
C GLU A 31 8.57 1.22 1.10
N ILE A 32 8.78 1.68 -0.14
CA ILE A 32 7.71 2.19 -0.97
C ILE A 32 6.69 1.09 -1.30
N ILE A 33 7.15 -0.11 -1.63
CA ILE A 33 6.26 -1.25 -1.90
C ILE A 33 5.51 -1.66 -0.62
N ASP A 34 6.19 -1.71 0.52
CA ASP A 34 5.62 -2.13 1.79
C ASP A 34 4.56 -1.15 2.29
N ASP A 35 4.85 0.14 2.28
CA ASP A 35 3.94 1.15 2.82
C ASP A 35 2.77 1.41 1.87
N TYR A 36 3.07 1.62 0.58
CA TYR A 36 2.05 2.10 -0.37
C TYR A 36 1.29 0.99 -1.09
N VAL A 37 1.89 -0.18 -1.27
CA VAL A 37 1.22 -1.30 -1.95
C VAL A 37 0.68 -2.28 -0.93
N VAL A 38 1.57 -2.88 -0.12
CA VAL A 38 1.18 -3.91 0.85
C VAL A 38 0.34 -3.31 1.96
N GLY A 39 0.76 -2.16 2.51
CA GLY A 39 0.03 -1.40 3.53
C GLY A 39 -1.36 -1.02 3.07
N HIS A 40 -1.48 -0.39 1.88
CA HIS A 40 -2.77 -0.05 1.30
C HIS A 40 -3.71 -1.27 1.16
N ILE A 41 -3.20 -2.39 0.67
CA ILE A 41 -4.02 -3.60 0.54
C ILE A 41 -4.45 -4.12 1.92
N ASN A 42 -3.55 -4.14 2.89
CA ASN A 42 -3.85 -4.58 4.25
C ASN A 42 -4.88 -3.68 4.95
N ASP A 43 -4.87 -2.36 4.73
CA ASP A 43 -5.90 -1.46 5.24
C ASP A 43 -7.28 -1.77 4.66
N ARG A 44 -7.33 -2.07 3.36
CA ARG A 44 -8.58 -2.48 2.69
C ARG A 44 -9.06 -3.83 3.24
N ARG A 45 -8.15 -4.78 3.46
CA ARG A 45 -8.43 -6.09 4.07
C ARG A 45 -8.97 -5.94 5.50
N TYR A 46 -8.39 -5.04 6.30
CA TYR A 46 -8.87 -4.71 7.64
C TYR A 46 -10.30 -4.15 7.60
N ALA A 47 -10.58 -3.19 6.70
CA ALA A 47 -11.92 -2.63 6.54
C ALA A 47 -12.95 -3.71 6.13
N LEU A 48 -12.58 -4.63 5.24
CA LEU A 48 -13.40 -5.77 4.84
C LEU A 48 -13.63 -6.75 6.01
N LEU A 49 -12.58 -7.11 6.75
CA LEU A 49 -12.67 -8.00 7.91
C LEU A 49 -13.71 -7.49 8.91
N HIS A 50 -13.73 -6.18 9.15
CA HIS A 50 -14.65 -5.54 10.09
C HIS A 50 -16.00 -5.14 9.49
N GLY A 51 -16.31 -5.52 8.24
CA GLY A 51 -17.59 -5.20 7.59
C GLY A 51 -17.84 -3.70 7.44
N ARG A 52 -16.77 -2.91 7.27
CA ARG A 52 -16.83 -1.45 7.13
C ARG A 52 -17.03 -0.99 5.68
N VAL A 53 -16.85 -1.89 4.73
CA VAL A 53 -16.92 -1.61 3.29
C VAL A 53 -18.34 -1.85 2.79
N LEU A 54 -18.87 -0.92 2.01
CA LEU A 54 -20.13 -1.11 1.28
C LEU A 54 -19.88 -1.97 0.04
N ASN A 55 -20.82 -2.84 -0.29
CA ASN A 55 -20.72 -3.59 -1.53
C ASN A 55 -20.86 -2.65 -2.75
N GLY A 56 -20.05 -2.95 -3.76
CA GLY A 56 -20.23 -2.40 -5.10
C GLY A 56 -21.50 -2.96 -5.74
N PRO A 57 -21.83 -2.52 -6.97
CA PRO A 57 -22.96 -3.09 -7.69
C PRO A 57 -22.71 -4.60 -7.87
N TRP A 58 -23.51 -5.42 -7.19
CA TRP A 58 -23.34 -6.88 -7.14
C TRP A 58 -23.84 -7.58 -8.40
N GLN A 59 -24.67 -6.89 -9.19
CA GLN A 59 -25.19 -7.37 -10.47
C GLN A 59 -24.79 -6.41 -11.58
N GLY A 60 -24.61 -6.96 -12.79
CA GLY A 60 -24.49 -6.17 -14.01
C GLY A 60 -25.60 -5.12 -14.10
N ARG A 61 -25.28 -3.96 -14.69
CA ARG A 61 -26.18 -2.79 -14.72
C ARG A 61 -27.55 -3.11 -15.36
N ASP A 62 -27.59 -4.17 -16.16
CA ASP A 62 -28.74 -4.74 -16.86
C ASP A 62 -29.75 -5.49 -15.96
N LYS A 63 -29.37 -5.85 -14.73
CA LYS A 63 -30.24 -6.65 -13.81
C LYS A 63 -30.72 -5.87 -12.59
N TRP A 64 -30.57 -4.55 -12.59
CA TRP A 64 -30.92 -3.70 -11.45
C TRP A 64 -32.44 -3.58 -11.27
N THR A 65 -32.96 -4.10 -10.15
CA THR A 65 -34.28 -3.74 -9.61
C THR A 65 -34.14 -3.26 -8.16
N PRO A 66 -35.07 -2.44 -7.63
CA PRO A 66 -35.02 -1.99 -6.24
C PRO A 66 -34.93 -3.13 -5.20
N GLU A 67 -35.51 -4.28 -5.51
CA GLU A 67 -35.57 -5.47 -4.64
C GLU A 67 -34.28 -6.29 -4.68
N THR A 68 -33.63 -6.35 -5.85
CA THR A 68 -32.34 -7.06 -6.04
C THR A 68 -31.14 -6.18 -5.73
N GLN A 69 -31.37 -4.88 -5.49
CA GLN A 69 -30.32 -3.92 -5.16
C GLN A 69 -29.70 -4.24 -3.79
N GLY A 70 -28.61 -4.99 -3.84
CA GLY A 70 -27.69 -5.12 -2.73
C GLY A 70 -26.82 -3.88 -2.51
N TYR A 71 -26.68 -3.01 -3.53
CA TYR A 71 -25.71 -1.91 -3.58
C TYR A 71 -25.79 -0.97 -2.37
N GLY A 72 -24.63 -0.55 -1.87
CA GLY A 72 -24.54 0.36 -0.73
C GLY A 72 -24.80 -0.31 0.63
N LYS A 73 -25.02 -1.62 0.68
CA LYS A 73 -25.12 -2.37 1.94
C LYS A 73 -23.71 -2.73 2.44
N LYS A 74 -23.51 -2.71 3.75
CA LYS A 74 -22.25 -3.17 4.36
C LYS A 74 -22.01 -4.64 4.04
N LEU A 75 -20.79 -4.96 3.63
CA LEU A 75 -20.34 -6.34 3.51
C LEU A 75 -20.33 -7.02 4.88
N PRO A 76 -20.60 -8.33 4.95
CA PRO A 76 -20.52 -9.07 6.21
C PRO A 76 -19.10 -9.04 6.77
N LYS A 77 -18.98 -9.17 8.10
CA LYS A 77 -17.68 -9.31 8.76
C LYS A 77 -17.03 -10.63 8.31
N GLY A 78 -15.74 -10.57 7.99
CA GLY A 78 -14.96 -11.78 7.75
C GLY A 78 -14.72 -12.54 9.05
N LYS A 79 -14.52 -13.86 8.96
CA LYS A 79 -14.12 -14.68 10.11
C LYS A 79 -12.64 -14.46 10.46
N THR A 80 -11.80 -14.46 9.44
CA THR A 80 -10.35 -14.22 9.53
C THR A 80 -9.87 -13.56 8.25
N MET A 81 -8.78 -12.80 8.33
CA MET A 81 -8.10 -12.26 7.14
C MET A 81 -6.62 -12.05 7.44
N ASN A 82 -5.76 -12.86 6.82
CA ASN A 82 -4.32 -12.77 7.04
C ASN A 82 -3.75 -11.51 6.38
N ASN A 83 -2.77 -10.88 7.03
CA ASN A 83 -2.03 -9.80 6.42
C ASN A 83 -1.18 -10.33 5.26
N LEU A 84 -1.11 -9.52 4.21
CA LEU A 84 -0.11 -9.69 3.17
C LEU A 84 1.23 -9.22 3.71
N VAL A 85 2.26 -9.94 3.31
CA VAL A 85 3.65 -9.59 3.54
C VAL A 85 4.35 -9.67 2.20
N SER A 86 5.22 -8.71 1.96
CA SER A 86 6.16 -8.76 0.87
C SER A 86 7.26 -9.78 1.20
N ARG A 87 7.64 -10.60 0.22
CA ARG A 87 8.67 -11.64 0.39
C ARG A 87 9.86 -11.29 -0.48
N THR A 88 11.03 -11.32 0.12
CA THR A 88 12.34 -11.25 -0.52
C THR A 88 12.68 -12.56 -1.22
#